data_AF-A0A935Q4W5-F1
#
_entry.id   AF-A0A935Q4W5-F1
#
_cell.length_a   1.000
_cell.length_b   1.000
_cell.length_c   1.000
_cell.angle_alpha   90.00
_cell.angle_beta   90.00
_cell.angle_gamma   90.00
#
_symmetry.space_group_name_H-M   'P 1'
#
loop_
_entity.id
_entity.type
_entity.pdbx_description
1 polymer ?
#
loop_
_entity_poly.entity_id
_entity_poly.type
_entity_poly.pdbx_seq_one_letter_code
_entity_poly.pdbx_strand_id
1 'polypeptide(L)'
;MSTNSVNASIITIGDELLIGQTIDTNSAFIAQELNKIGVWVRRRVAVGDVYDDIWDALDEEGAQSDIVIITGGLGPTADDITKPLLCKYFGGKLVVNEKVLAHVKYLFEVVFRRPGPMLERNLKQAEVPDVCTVLHNARGTAPGMWFSPPAPRRGDLNSESPGKHQAYSRADVFTYGLLKEFVKESRKQPTEAERVLWEIVRGNKMAGYKFRRQHIISNYIADFVCLSEQLVIEVDGLYHQLPENKISDEERTKDLNRLGFEVLRFTNEQVFNDTDSVINTIILRLKERNIKVSEYKIPPSGGGGAIFISLPGVPHEMKGLIQDEVIPRLLKEFDLPAIIHYTAFTFGQGESMLAEMLKDFEPSLPPHIKLAYLPNYGMVKLRLTSQGDNKETVEKELAPYFEKLQEIVKEYLVTNEDEGLEVVIGNILKAKGQTMATTESCTGGYIAHLITSVPGSSAYYKGTVVCYDNEVKENVLGVQHNTLVSAGAVSEETVKEMVKGTLTKLNVDFAVATSGIMGPDGGTAEKPVGTVWIAVGNNEKIDTLKLNLRFDRQQNISITANNALNFLRKFILKN
;
A
#
# COMPACT_ATOMS: atom_id res chain seq x y z
N MET A 1 10.98 19.58 -20.67
CA MET A 1 11.03 20.03 -19.26
C MET A 1 11.71 18.93 -18.47
N SER A 2 12.67 19.26 -17.60
CA SER A 2 13.63 18.31 -17.02
C SER A 2 12.96 17.22 -16.18
N THR A 3 13.17 15.97 -16.58
CA THR A 3 12.61 14.74 -16.01
C THR A 3 13.39 14.24 -14.80
N ASN A 4 13.46 15.01 -13.72
CA ASN A 4 13.82 14.46 -12.41
C ASN A 4 12.56 14.43 -11.54
N SER A 5 11.62 13.54 -11.88
CA SER A 5 10.48 13.26 -11.01
C SER A 5 10.97 12.46 -9.81
N VAL A 6 10.82 13.01 -8.60
CA VAL A 6 11.09 12.30 -7.34
C VAL A 6 10.25 11.03 -7.32
N ASN A 7 10.91 9.90 -7.07
CA ASN A 7 10.27 8.60 -7.11
C ASN A 7 10.48 7.81 -5.81
N ALA A 8 9.51 6.95 -5.51
CA ALA A 8 9.49 6.15 -4.30
C ALA A 8 9.30 4.66 -4.57
N SER A 9 9.83 3.86 -3.65
CA SER A 9 9.48 2.44 -3.50
C SER A 9 8.82 2.18 -2.15
N ILE A 10 7.93 1.19 -2.12
CA ILE A 10 7.30 0.73 -0.89
C ILE A 10 7.68 -0.73 -0.64
N ILE A 11 8.20 -1.01 0.55
CA ILE A 11 8.51 -2.35 1.05
C ILE A 11 7.51 -2.68 2.16
N THR A 12 6.73 -3.73 1.99
CA THR A 12 5.86 -4.28 3.04
C THR A 12 6.49 -5.55 3.59
N ILE A 13 6.54 -5.67 4.91
CA ILE A 13 7.15 -6.81 5.63
C ILE A 13 6.04 -7.56 6.34
N GLY A 14 5.91 -8.85 6.06
CA GLY A 14 4.96 -9.75 6.71
C GLY A 14 4.74 -11.04 5.93
N ASP A 15 5.00 -12.19 6.55
CA ASP A 15 4.72 -13.51 5.96
C ASP A 15 3.22 -13.67 5.60
N GLU A 16 2.32 -13.10 6.40
CA GLU A 16 0.87 -13.12 6.20
C GLU A 16 0.42 -12.38 4.92
N LEU A 17 1.22 -11.41 4.47
CA LEU A 17 1.00 -10.69 3.22
C LEU A 17 1.37 -11.58 2.02
N LEU A 18 2.47 -12.31 2.12
CA LEU A 18 2.95 -13.19 1.05
C LEU A 18 2.01 -14.38 0.80
N ILE A 19 1.45 -14.95 1.87
CA ILE A 19 0.49 -16.06 1.76
C ILE A 19 -0.94 -15.60 1.50
N GLY A 20 -1.20 -14.30 1.46
CA GLY A 20 -2.51 -13.72 1.16
C GLY A 20 -3.54 -13.84 2.30
N GLN A 21 -3.09 -14.10 3.53
CA GLN A 21 -3.97 -14.10 4.71
C GLN A 21 -4.45 -12.68 5.03
N THR A 22 -3.58 -11.69 4.83
CA THR A 22 -3.89 -10.27 4.98
C THR A 22 -3.71 -9.57 3.64
N ILE A 23 -4.71 -8.78 3.23
CA ILE A 23 -4.60 -7.93 2.04
C ILE A 23 -3.72 -6.73 2.39
N ASP A 24 -2.67 -6.50 1.61
CA ASP A 24 -1.81 -5.31 1.73
C ASP A 24 -2.55 -4.03 1.32
N THR A 25 -3.26 -3.47 2.28
CA THR A 25 -3.91 -2.16 2.16
C THR A 25 -2.97 -1.00 2.51
N ASN A 26 -1.84 -1.30 3.17
CA ASN A 26 -0.88 -0.29 3.60
C ASN A 26 -0.16 0.31 2.40
N SER A 27 0.41 -0.51 1.52
CA SER A 27 1.10 -0.01 0.34
C SER A 27 0.17 0.75 -0.61
N ALA A 28 -1.10 0.34 -0.67
CA ALA A 28 -2.13 1.05 -1.44
C ALA A 28 -2.38 2.46 -0.88
N PHE A 29 -2.55 2.59 0.44
CA PHE A 29 -2.75 3.89 1.08
C PHE A 29 -1.51 4.78 0.94
N ILE A 30 -0.32 4.26 1.24
CA ILE A 30 0.95 5.01 1.12
C ILE A 30 1.12 5.54 -0.30
N ALA A 31 0.85 4.71 -1.32
CA ALA A 31 0.96 5.14 -2.71
C ALA A 31 -0.06 6.23 -3.08
N GLN A 32 -1.29 6.15 -2.55
CA GLN A 32 -2.28 7.20 -2.73
C GLN A 32 -1.81 8.54 -2.13
N GLU A 33 -1.27 8.54 -0.91
CA GLU A 33 -0.80 9.76 -0.27
C GLU A 33 0.45 10.35 -0.95
N LEU A 34 1.41 9.52 -1.36
CA LEU A 34 2.58 9.98 -2.11
C LEU A 34 2.19 10.59 -3.46
N ASN A 35 1.24 9.98 -4.17
CA ASN A 35 0.78 10.49 -5.45
C ASN A 35 0.09 11.87 -5.31
N LYS A 36 -0.59 12.14 -4.20
CA LYS A 36 -1.21 13.47 -3.93
C LYS A 36 -0.17 14.60 -3.87
N ILE A 37 1.07 14.30 -3.48
CA ILE A 37 2.16 15.28 -3.41
C ILE A 37 3.12 15.19 -4.61
N GLY A 38 2.75 14.46 -5.66
CA GLY A 38 3.58 14.36 -6.87
C GLY A 38 4.79 13.44 -6.79
N VAL A 39 4.85 12.57 -5.79
CA VAL A 39 5.87 11.51 -5.70
C VAL A 39 5.36 10.27 -6.43
N TRP A 40 6.06 9.86 -7.48
CA TRP A 40 5.70 8.67 -8.25
C TRP A 40 6.17 7.39 -7.54
N VAL A 41 5.25 6.48 -7.23
CA VAL A 41 5.62 5.16 -6.69
C VAL A 41 5.96 4.22 -7.83
N ARG A 42 7.25 3.93 -8.02
CA ARG A 42 7.71 3.08 -9.13
C ARG A 42 7.49 1.60 -8.86
N ARG A 43 7.62 1.15 -7.60
CA ARG A 43 7.56 -0.25 -7.23
C ARG A 43 7.01 -0.44 -5.82
N ARG A 44 6.22 -1.51 -5.65
CA ARG A 44 5.76 -2.01 -4.36
C ARG A 44 6.22 -3.46 -4.25
N VAL A 45 6.88 -3.81 -3.15
CA VAL A 45 7.46 -5.13 -2.92
C VAL A 45 7.00 -5.61 -1.55
N ALA A 46 6.50 -6.84 -1.49
CA ALA A 46 6.25 -7.53 -0.23
C ALA A 46 7.38 -8.53 0.01
N VAL A 47 7.87 -8.60 1.24
CA VAL A 47 8.91 -9.54 1.71
C VAL A 47 8.44 -10.21 3.00
N GLY A 48 8.97 -11.40 3.26
CA GLY A 48 8.70 -12.12 4.50
C GLY A 48 9.50 -11.56 5.67
N ASP A 49 9.25 -12.08 6.86
CA ASP A 49 9.99 -11.75 8.09
C ASP A 49 11.36 -12.44 8.15
N VAL A 50 12.12 -12.32 7.06
CA VAL A 50 13.42 -12.95 6.85
C VAL A 50 14.48 -11.88 6.68
N TYR A 51 15.53 -11.95 7.50
CA TYR A 51 16.57 -10.92 7.58
C TYR A 51 17.21 -10.61 6.21
N ASP A 52 17.59 -11.64 5.45
CA ASP A 52 18.25 -11.45 4.17
C ASP A 52 17.29 -10.89 3.10
N ASP A 53 16.01 -11.28 3.13
CA ASP A 53 15.00 -10.78 2.18
C ASP A 53 14.72 -9.29 2.41
N ILE A 54 14.60 -8.87 3.67
CA ILE A 54 14.45 -7.45 4.02
C ILE A 54 15.70 -6.67 3.60
N TRP A 55 16.90 -7.18 3.90
CA TRP A 55 18.16 -6.52 3.54
C TRP A 55 18.31 -6.34 2.03
N ASP A 56 18.11 -7.42 1.26
CA ASP A 56 18.27 -7.39 -0.19
C ASP A 56 17.21 -6.46 -0.83
N ALA A 57 15.99 -6.38 -0.30
CA ALA A 57 14.99 -5.41 -0.74
C ALA A 57 15.40 -3.95 -0.44
N LEU A 58 16.01 -3.67 0.72
CA LEU A 58 16.52 -2.33 1.04
C LEU A 58 17.63 -1.91 0.06
N ASP A 59 18.58 -2.81 -0.24
CA ASP A 59 19.66 -2.57 -1.21
C ASP A 59 19.09 -2.30 -2.62
N GLU A 60 18.19 -3.17 -3.10
CA GLU A 60 17.61 -3.07 -4.45
C GLU A 60 16.77 -1.80 -4.64
N GLU A 61 15.89 -1.51 -3.69
CA GLU A 61 14.97 -0.39 -3.79
C GLU A 61 15.66 0.94 -3.52
N GLY A 62 16.60 0.98 -2.57
CA GLY A 62 17.41 2.17 -2.27
C GLY A 62 18.38 2.56 -3.39
N ALA A 63 18.75 1.64 -4.27
CA ALA A 63 19.61 1.95 -5.42
C ALA A 63 18.86 2.64 -6.57
N GLN A 64 17.53 2.59 -6.57
CA GLN A 64 16.70 2.98 -7.72
C GLN A 64 15.61 4.00 -7.34
N SER A 65 15.49 4.37 -6.07
CA SER A 65 14.46 5.29 -5.57
C SER A 65 15.06 6.41 -4.74
N ASP A 66 14.46 7.60 -4.82
CA ASP A 66 14.81 8.73 -3.95
C ASP A 66 14.27 8.53 -2.53
N ILE A 67 13.15 7.80 -2.42
CA ILE A 67 12.44 7.51 -1.17
C ILE A 67 12.13 6.01 -1.09
N VAL A 68 12.39 5.38 0.05
CA VAL A 68 11.98 4.00 0.36
C VAL A 68 11.13 4.02 1.63
N ILE A 69 9.85 3.67 1.50
CA ILE A 69 8.94 3.53 2.64
C ILE A 69 8.80 2.05 2.99
N ILE A 70 9.08 1.71 4.24
CA ILE A 70 9.03 0.36 4.80
C ILE A 70 7.86 0.33 5.79
N THR A 71 7.03 -0.71 5.76
CA THR A 71 5.95 -0.87 6.74
C THR A 71 5.83 -2.32 7.18
N GLY A 72 5.75 -2.55 8.50
CA GLY A 72 5.75 -3.89 9.11
C GLY A 72 6.98 -4.17 9.97
N GLY A 73 6.87 -5.11 10.91
CA GLY A 73 7.98 -5.58 11.74
C GLY A 73 8.49 -4.61 12.82
N LEU A 74 7.67 -3.65 13.27
CA LEU A 74 8.02 -2.67 14.34
C LEU A 74 7.31 -2.93 15.68
N GLY A 75 6.61 -4.05 15.81
CA GLY A 75 5.93 -4.42 17.03
C GLY A 75 6.87 -4.82 18.18
N PRO A 76 6.29 -5.30 19.30
CA PRO A 76 7.04 -5.79 20.45
C PRO A 76 7.26 -7.31 20.46
N THR A 77 6.95 -8.04 19.38
CA THR A 77 7.02 -9.50 19.33
C THR A 77 8.38 -9.99 18.85
N ALA A 78 8.66 -11.29 19.04
CA ALA A 78 10.01 -11.85 18.80
C ALA A 78 10.36 -12.01 17.32
N ASP A 79 9.34 -12.00 16.46
CA ASP A 79 9.35 -11.96 15.01
C ASP A 79 9.63 -10.56 14.44
N ASP A 80 9.50 -9.48 15.22
CA ASP A 80 9.81 -8.11 14.81
C ASP A 80 11.33 -7.87 14.68
N ILE A 81 11.92 -8.34 13.58
CA ILE A 81 13.36 -8.20 13.29
C ILE A 81 13.73 -6.90 12.56
N THR A 82 12.74 -6.12 12.10
CA THR A 82 12.99 -4.95 11.23
C THR A 82 13.78 -3.86 11.94
N LYS A 83 13.43 -3.52 13.18
CA LYS A 83 14.15 -2.49 13.94
C LYS A 83 15.65 -2.80 14.17
N PRO A 84 16.05 -3.97 14.70
CA PRO A 84 17.46 -4.31 14.85
C PRO A 84 18.17 -4.46 13.50
N LEU A 85 17.47 -4.95 12.46
CA LEU A 85 18.01 -4.99 11.09
C LEU A 85 18.33 -3.60 10.57
N LEU A 86 17.39 -2.65 10.65
CA LEU A 86 17.61 -1.26 10.21
C LEU A 86 18.72 -0.58 11.00
N CYS A 87 18.79 -0.81 12.31
CA CYS A 87 19.89 -0.34 13.14
C CYS A 87 21.25 -0.78 12.59
N LYS A 88 21.37 -2.07 12.22
CA LYS A 88 22.59 -2.64 11.65
C LYS A 88 22.84 -2.16 10.22
N TYR A 89 21.80 -2.06 9.40
CA TYR A 89 21.86 -1.60 8.01
C TYR A 89 22.43 -0.17 7.91
N PHE A 90 21.97 0.75 8.76
CA PHE A 90 22.45 2.13 8.80
C PHE A 90 23.68 2.36 9.71
N GLY A 91 24.26 1.29 10.28
CA GLY A 91 25.47 1.37 11.09
C GLY A 91 25.31 2.11 12.43
N GLY A 92 24.11 2.06 13.02
CA GLY A 92 23.80 2.69 14.31
C GLY A 92 23.79 1.73 15.50
N LYS A 93 23.29 2.21 16.63
CA LYS A 93 23.05 1.46 17.87
C LYS A 93 21.63 1.74 18.38
N LEU A 94 21.00 0.73 18.98
CA LEU A 94 19.71 0.93 19.63
C LEU A 94 19.90 1.73 20.92
N VAL A 95 19.12 2.80 21.06
CA VAL A 95 19.07 3.66 22.23
C VAL A 95 17.63 3.86 22.65
N VAL A 96 17.39 4.02 23.95
CA VAL A 96 16.07 4.34 24.48
C VAL A 96 15.77 5.81 24.17
N ASN A 97 14.68 6.06 23.45
CA ASN A 97 14.18 7.41 23.26
C ASN A 97 13.21 7.78 24.39
N GLU A 98 13.64 8.70 25.26
CA GLU A 98 12.86 9.10 26.44
C GLU A 98 11.47 9.68 26.12
N LYS A 99 11.32 10.37 24.96
CA LYS A 99 10.00 10.89 24.55
C LYS A 99 9.06 9.76 24.14
N VAL A 100 9.56 8.78 23.40
CA VAL A 100 8.78 7.58 23.03
C VAL A 100 8.46 6.77 24.28
N LEU A 101 9.43 6.59 25.19
CA LEU A 101 9.22 5.88 26.45
C LEU A 101 8.12 6.53 27.29
N ALA A 102 8.16 7.86 27.44
CA ALA A 102 7.11 8.60 28.13
C ALA A 102 5.74 8.46 27.46
N HIS A 103 5.69 8.45 26.12
CA HIS A 103 4.45 8.26 25.38
C HIS A 103 3.88 6.84 25.56
N VAL A 104 4.72 5.81 25.47
CA VAL A 104 4.33 4.41 25.72
C VAL A 104 3.78 4.28 27.14
N LYS A 105 4.47 4.84 28.15
CA LYS A 105 3.97 4.90 29.53
C LYS A 105 2.59 5.54 29.63
N TYR A 106 2.43 6.73 29.04
CA TYR A 106 1.16 7.42 28.99
C TYR A 106 0.03 6.58 28.36
N LEU A 107 0.29 5.93 27.23
CA LEU A 107 -0.72 5.11 26.55
C LEU A 107 -1.20 3.96 27.43
N PHE A 108 -0.29 3.23 28.07
CA PHE A 108 -0.67 2.09 28.92
C PHE A 108 -1.32 2.51 30.23
N GLU A 109 -0.79 3.53 30.89
CA GLU A 109 -1.23 3.97 32.22
C GLU A 109 -2.52 4.79 32.16
N VAL A 110 -2.64 5.69 31.18
CA VAL A 110 -3.73 6.68 31.11
C VAL A 110 -4.81 6.29 30.10
N VAL A 111 -4.41 5.87 28.90
CA VAL A 111 -5.35 5.65 27.78
C VAL A 111 -5.97 4.25 27.84
N PHE A 112 -5.14 3.21 27.86
CA PHE A 112 -5.63 1.83 27.83
C PHE A 112 -6.10 1.33 29.20
N ARG A 113 -5.61 1.94 30.29
CA ARG A 113 -5.92 1.56 31.69
C ARG A 113 -5.86 0.05 31.93
N ARG A 114 -4.89 -0.63 31.31
CA ARG A 114 -4.80 -2.10 31.40
C ARG A 114 -4.37 -2.49 32.81
N PRO A 115 -5.06 -3.44 33.46
CA PRO A 115 -4.65 -3.93 34.77
C PRO A 115 -3.33 -4.70 34.65
N GLY A 116 -2.42 -4.48 35.61
CA GLY A 116 -1.13 -5.16 35.71
C GLY A 116 0.08 -4.27 35.34
N PRO A 117 1.30 -4.75 35.65
CA PRO A 117 2.53 -4.01 35.35
C PRO A 117 2.78 -3.96 33.83
N MET A 118 3.42 -2.88 33.38
CA MET A 118 3.88 -2.79 32.00
C MET A 118 4.94 -3.87 31.72
N LEU A 119 4.77 -4.59 30.61
CA LEU A 119 5.73 -5.63 30.21
C LEU A 119 6.99 -4.97 29.63
N GLU A 120 8.15 -5.56 29.91
CA GLU A 120 9.44 -5.07 29.38
C GLU A 120 9.44 -4.95 27.85
N ARG A 121 8.81 -5.92 27.15
CA ARG A 121 8.65 -5.88 25.69
C ARG A 121 7.92 -4.65 25.17
N ASN A 122 6.99 -4.08 25.96
CA ASN A 122 6.30 -2.84 25.58
C ASN A 122 7.23 -1.63 25.74
N LEU A 123 8.07 -1.62 26.78
CA LEU A 123 9.09 -0.59 26.97
C LEU A 123 10.13 -0.60 25.83
N LYS A 124 10.49 -1.80 25.32
CA LYS A 124 11.41 -1.95 24.17
C LYS A 124 10.90 -1.33 22.86
N GLN A 125 9.62 -0.97 22.78
CA GLN A 125 9.12 -0.19 21.63
C GLN A 125 9.74 1.22 21.59
N ALA A 126 10.21 1.75 22.72
CA ALA A 126 10.94 3.01 22.80
C ALA A 126 12.42 2.93 22.43
N GLU A 127 12.97 1.73 22.25
CA GLU A 127 14.30 1.57 21.67
C GLU A 127 14.25 1.89 20.19
N VAL A 128 15.16 2.73 19.70
CA VAL A 128 15.25 3.16 18.30
C VAL A 128 16.73 3.29 17.90
N PRO A 129 17.09 3.19 16.63
CA PRO A 129 18.45 3.50 16.18
C PRO A 129 18.83 4.95 16.48
N ASP A 130 20.03 5.18 17.00
CA ASP A 130 20.60 6.52 17.24
C ASP A 130 20.85 7.33 15.96
N VAL A 131 20.88 6.66 14.82
CA VAL A 131 21.05 7.23 13.49
C VAL A 131 19.73 7.58 12.78
N CYS A 132 18.57 7.45 13.45
CA CYS A 132 17.29 7.85 12.87
C CYS A 132 16.70 9.11 13.52
N THR A 133 15.95 9.87 12.73
CA THR A 133 14.97 10.81 13.27
C THR A 133 13.70 10.04 13.64
N VAL A 134 13.32 10.12 14.91
CA VAL A 134 12.11 9.45 15.42
C VAL A 134 10.87 10.23 15.00
N LEU A 135 9.88 9.53 14.43
CA LEU A 135 8.58 10.06 14.06
C LEU A 135 7.57 9.71 15.16
N HIS A 136 6.88 10.71 15.70
CA HIS A 136 5.97 10.50 16.82
C HIS A 136 4.68 9.79 16.35
N ASN A 137 4.42 8.60 16.92
CA ASN A 137 3.17 7.89 16.67
C ASN A 137 2.14 8.29 17.73
N ALA A 138 1.23 9.19 17.39
CA ALA A 138 0.16 9.61 18.31
C ALA A 138 -0.96 8.57 18.48
N ARG A 139 -0.98 7.51 17.65
CA ARG A 139 -2.08 6.54 17.53
C ARG A 139 -1.71 5.14 18.03
N GLY A 140 -0.50 4.95 18.53
CA GLY A 140 -0.01 3.69 19.05
C GLY A 140 1.41 3.78 19.59
N THR A 141 1.99 2.63 19.91
CA THR A 141 3.19 2.56 20.75
C THR A 141 4.50 2.47 19.97
N ALA A 142 4.46 2.04 18.71
CA ALA A 142 5.65 1.90 17.86
C ALA A 142 5.91 3.20 17.09
N PRO A 143 7.00 3.94 17.33
CA PRO A 143 7.30 5.14 16.57
C PRO A 143 7.70 4.81 15.12
N GLY A 144 7.54 5.77 14.22
CA GLY A 144 8.19 5.69 12.90
C GLY A 144 9.67 6.09 13.01
N MET A 145 10.46 5.71 12.01
CA MET A 145 11.90 5.99 11.96
C MET A 145 12.29 6.51 10.58
N TRP A 146 12.94 7.67 10.53
CA TRP A 146 13.39 8.33 9.31
C TRP A 146 14.91 8.35 9.24
N PHE A 147 15.48 7.76 8.19
CA PHE A 147 16.92 7.68 7.95
C PHE A 147 17.25 8.52 6.73
N SER A 148 18.08 9.54 6.94
CA SER A 148 18.55 10.43 5.87
C SER A 148 19.92 9.98 5.36
N PRO A 149 20.21 10.17 4.05
CA PRO A 149 21.56 10.03 3.56
C PRO A 149 22.49 11.03 4.27
N PRO A 150 23.79 10.71 4.46
CA PRO A 150 24.73 11.65 5.03
C PRO A 150 24.84 12.91 4.15
N ALA A 151 24.84 14.10 4.77
CA ALA A 151 24.94 15.37 4.05
C ALA A 151 26.24 15.44 3.21
N PRO A 152 26.19 16.03 1.99
CA PRO A 152 27.40 16.22 1.20
C PRO A 152 28.36 17.17 1.94
N ARG A 153 29.63 16.80 2.05
CA ARG A 153 30.66 17.67 2.62
C ARG A 153 30.84 18.88 1.70
N ARG A 154 30.67 20.10 2.24
CA ARG A 154 31.03 21.35 1.54
C ARG A 154 32.53 21.31 1.20
N GLY A 155 32.88 20.98 -0.03
CA GLY A 155 34.27 20.92 -0.48
C GLY A 155 34.47 20.36 -1.89
N ASP A 156 33.66 19.39 -2.32
CA ASP A 156 33.92 18.68 -3.58
C ASP A 156 33.02 19.18 -4.72
N LEU A 157 33.19 20.45 -5.11
CA LEU A 157 32.87 20.92 -6.45
C LEU A 157 34.18 20.92 -7.24
N ASN A 158 34.65 19.72 -7.60
CA ASN A 158 35.60 19.39 -8.67
C ASN A 158 36.30 18.07 -8.34
N SER A 159 35.58 16.96 -8.41
CA SER A 159 36.20 15.67 -8.67
C SER A 159 35.23 14.86 -9.52
N GLU A 160 35.68 14.48 -10.72
CA GLU A 160 34.97 13.54 -11.58
C GLU A 160 34.52 12.32 -10.76
N SER A 161 33.27 11.90 -10.99
CA SER A 161 32.64 10.78 -10.32
C SER A 161 33.52 9.51 -10.40
N PRO A 162 33.85 8.86 -9.27
CA PRO A 162 34.35 7.49 -9.31
C PRO A 162 33.24 6.62 -9.93
N GLY A 163 33.62 5.82 -10.91
CA GLY A 163 32.71 5.15 -11.84
C GLY A 163 31.52 4.43 -11.20
N LYS A 164 30.37 4.55 -11.87
CA LYS A 164 29.23 3.64 -11.74
C LYS A 164 29.72 2.20 -11.59
N HIS A 165 29.28 1.49 -10.54
CA HIS A 165 29.52 0.04 -10.43
C HIS A 165 29.12 -0.63 -11.74
N GLN A 166 30.10 -1.23 -12.41
CA GLN A 166 29.89 -1.85 -13.71
C GLN A 166 28.99 -3.08 -13.50
N ALA A 167 27.75 -3.01 -14.00
CA ALA A 167 26.86 -4.15 -14.05
C ALA A 167 27.56 -5.27 -14.84
N TYR A 168 27.91 -6.36 -14.17
CA TYR A 168 28.42 -7.54 -14.86
C TYR A 168 27.28 -8.18 -15.67
N SER A 169 27.61 -8.74 -16.83
CA SER A 169 26.62 -9.36 -17.71
C SER A 169 25.94 -10.53 -17.02
N ARG A 170 24.61 -10.48 -16.91
CA ARG A 170 23.80 -11.61 -16.42
C ARG A 170 23.66 -12.65 -17.54
N ALA A 171 23.46 -13.92 -17.19
CA ALA A 171 23.11 -14.95 -18.17
C ALA A 171 21.86 -14.54 -18.95
N ASP A 172 21.74 -14.98 -20.20
CA ASP A 172 20.49 -14.83 -20.93
C ASP A 172 19.35 -15.59 -20.23
N VAL A 173 18.11 -15.19 -20.50
CA VAL A 173 16.92 -15.66 -19.78
C VAL A 173 16.76 -17.19 -19.81
N PHE A 174 17.17 -17.82 -20.90
CA PHE A 174 17.07 -19.27 -21.07
C PHE A 174 18.15 -19.99 -20.25
N THR A 175 19.41 -19.56 -20.36
CA THR A 175 20.53 -20.12 -19.60
C THR A 175 20.37 -19.89 -18.09
N TYR A 176 19.85 -18.73 -17.68
CA TYR A 176 19.58 -18.43 -16.28
C TYR A 176 18.51 -19.37 -15.68
N GLY A 177 17.46 -19.68 -16.43
CA GLY A 177 16.40 -20.62 -16.01
C GLY A 177 16.94 -22.03 -15.74
N LEU A 178 17.82 -22.52 -16.61
CA LEU A 178 18.49 -23.82 -16.47
C LEU A 178 19.44 -23.86 -15.27
N LEU A 179 20.30 -22.85 -15.12
CA LEU A 179 21.28 -22.79 -14.03
C LEU A 179 20.64 -22.58 -12.67
N LYS A 180 19.49 -21.90 -12.59
CA LYS A 180 18.76 -21.63 -11.34
C LYS A 180 18.29 -22.91 -10.64
N GLU A 181 17.79 -23.89 -11.39
CA GLU A 181 17.37 -25.18 -10.81
C GLU A 181 18.57 -25.98 -10.31
N PHE A 182 19.70 -25.94 -11.04
CA PHE A 182 20.94 -26.57 -10.62
C PHE A 182 21.50 -25.95 -9.33
N VAL A 183 21.57 -24.61 -9.24
CA VAL A 183 21.97 -23.89 -8.01
C VAL A 183 21.11 -24.27 -6.82
N LYS A 184 19.79 -24.40 -7.01
CA LYS A 184 18.85 -24.76 -5.96
C LYS A 184 19.14 -26.17 -5.42
N GLU A 185 19.50 -27.10 -6.29
CA GLU A 185 19.83 -28.47 -5.89
C GLU A 185 21.23 -28.56 -5.25
N SER A 186 22.24 -27.90 -5.83
CA SER A 186 23.60 -27.82 -5.26
C SER A 186 23.61 -27.21 -3.85
N ARG A 187 22.75 -26.23 -3.56
CA ARG A 187 22.63 -25.65 -2.22
C ARG A 187 22.02 -26.61 -1.19
N LYS A 188 21.26 -27.62 -1.61
CA LYS A 188 20.72 -28.66 -0.73
C LYS A 188 21.73 -29.78 -0.48
N GLN A 189 22.62 -30.03 -1.44
CA GLN A 189 23.61 -31.10 -1.39
C GLN A 189 25.03 -30.56 -1.64
N PRO A 190 25.54 -29.64 -0.79
CA PRO A 190 26.90 -29.12 -0.95
C PRO A 190 27.93 -30.22 -0.69
N THR A 191 29.09 -30.11 -1.32
CA THR A 191 30.23 -30.95 -0.91
C THR A 191 30.65 -30.64 0.53
N GLU A 192 31.32 -31.58 1.18
CA GLU A 192 31.78 -31.39 2.56
C GLU A 192 32.75 -30.20 2.68
N ALA A 193 33.58 -29.97 1.65
CA ALA A 193 34.49 -28.83 1.59
C ALA A 193 33.75 -27.50 1.42
N GLU A 194 32.74 -27.43 0.55
CA GLU A 194 31.86 -26.26 0.44
C GLU A 194 31.11 -26.00 1.76
N ARG A 195 30.68 -27.04 2.46
CA ARG A 195 29.99 -26.91 3.76
C ARG A 195 30.92 -26.27 4.80
N VAL A 196 32.15 -26.75 4.90
CA VAL A 196 33.18 -26.21 5.80
C VAL A 196 33.50 -24.76 5.43
N LEU A 197 33.76 -24.48 4.15
CA LEU A 197 34.12 -23.14 3.70
C LEU A 197 32.95 -22.16 3.86
N TRP A 198 31.70 -22.60 3.65
CA TRP A 198 30.52 -21.77 3.87
C TRP A 198 30.38 -21.36 5.33
N GLU A 199 30.65 -22.24 6.30
CA GLU A 199 30.60 -21.89 7.72
C GLU A 199 31.60 -20.78 8.10
N ILE A 200 32.71 -20.71 7.37
CA ILE A 200 33.76 -19.71 7.52
C ILE A 200 33.34 -18.37 6.89
N VAL A 201 32.80 -18.38 5.68
CA VAL A 201 32.55 -17.14 4.91
C VAL A 201 31.15 -16.54 5.08
N ARG A 202 30.17 -17.31 5.59
CA ARG A 202 28.78 -16.86 5.77
C ARG A 202 28.65 -15.74 6.81
N GLY A 203 27.63 -14.90 6.65
CA GLY A 203 27.19 -13.97 7.70
C GLY A 203 28.24 -12.90 8.07
N ASN A 204 29.02 -12.43 7.09
CA ASN A 204 30.05 -11.40 7.24
C ASN A 204 31.19 -11.77 8.20
N LYS A 205 31.39 -13.07 8.49
CA LYS A 205 32.45 -13.57 9.37
C LYS A 205 33.86 -13.26 8.84
N MET A 206 34.02 -13.04 7.53
CA MET A 206 35.29 -12.66 6.90
C MET A 206 35.48 -11.15 6.91
N ALA A 207 35.84 -10.60 8.08
CA ALA A 207 36.18 -9.17 8.25
C ALA A 207 35.12 -8.17 7.72
N GLY A 208 33.84 -8.55 7.72
CA GLY A 208 32.74 -7.71 7.25
C GLY A 208 32.32 -7.92 5.78
N TYR A 209 33.10 -8.66 4.99
CA TYR A 209 32.81 -8.90 3.58
C TYR A 209 31.67 -9.94 3.39
N LYS A 210 30.65 -9.59 2.58
CA LYS A 210 29.48 -10.46 2.31
C LYS A 210 29.80 -11.42 1.17
N PHE A 211 29.76 -12.73 1.47
CA PHE A 211 29.88 -13.79 0.47
C PHE A 211 28.50 -14.39 0.16
N ARG A 212 28.25 -14.64 -1.13
CA ARG A 212 27.10 -15.41 -1.63
C ARG A 212 27.59 -16.77 -2.07
N ARG A 213 26.85 -17.84 -1.76
CA ARG A 213 27.16 -19.20 -2.21
C ARG A 213 26.40 -19.58 -3.49
N GLN A 214 27.02 -20.37 -4.36
CA GLN A 214 26.42 -20.91 -5.58
C GLN A 214 25.71 -19.80 -6.36
N HIS A 215 26.47 -18.78 -6.80
CA HIS A 215 25.96 -17.54 -7.39
C HIS A 215 26.25 -17.51 -8.89
N ILE A 216 25.24 -17.17 -9.70
CA ILE A 216 25.35 -17.17 -11.16
C ILE A 216 26.03 -15.89 -11.64
N ILE A 217 27.12 -16.04 -12.39
CA ILE A 217 27.88 -14.96 -13.04
C ILE A 217 27.98 -15.30 -14.52
N SER A 218 27.30 -14.53 -15.37
CA SER A 218 27.08 -14.88 -16.78
C SER A 218 26.62 -16.34 -16.91
N ASN A 219 27.38 -17.20 -17.57
CA ASN A 219 27.01 -18.60 -17.84
C ASN A 219 27.65 -19.58 -16.84
N TYR A 220 28.20 -19.09 -15.73
CA TYR A 220 28.92 -19.89 -14.72
C TYR A 220 28.26 -19.79 -13.35
N ILE A 221 28.46 -20.81 -12.52
CA ILE A 221 28.03 -20.84 -11.12
C ILE A 221 29.29 -20.81 -10.26
N ALA A 222 29.51 -19.69 -9.56
CA ALA A 222 30.59 -19.57 -8.60
C ALA A 222 30.20 -20.22 -7.26
N ASP A 223 31.06 -21.07 -6.70
CA ASP A 223 30.81 -21.72 -5.41
C ASP A 223 30.63 -20.69 -4.30
N PHE A 224 31.50 -19.68 -4.24
CA PHE A 224 31.33 -18.49 -3.42
C PHE A 224 31.77 -17.23 -4.17
N VAL A 225 31.09 -16.11 -3.91
CA VAL A 225 31.48 -14.81 -4.47
C VAL A 225 31.25 -13.68 -3.48
N CYS A 226 32.24 -12.80 -3.34
CA CYS A 226 32.08 -11.48 -2.76
C CYS A 226 31.90 -10.47 -3.89
N LEU A 227 30.66 -10.01 -4.10
CA LEU A 227 30.33 -9.14 -5.22
C LEU A 227 30.94 -7.74 -5.07
N SER A 228 31.02 -7.21 -3.85
CA SER A 228 31.59 -5.87 -3.60
C SER A 228 33.06 -5.81 -3.99
N GLU A 229 33.78 -6.90 -3.73
CA GLU A 229 35.21 -7.01 -4.03
C GLU A 229 35.50 -7.71 -5.35
N GLN A 230 34.48 -8.09 -6.13
CA GLN A 230 34.61 -8.90 -7.34
C GLN A 230 35.57 -10.10 -7.16
N LEU A 231 35.39 -10.85 -6.07
CA LEU A 231 36.23 -11.99 -5.71
C LEU A 231 35.40 -13.28 -5.73
N VAL A 232 35.77 -14.22 -6.59
CA VAL A 232 35.19 -15.56 -6.68
C VAL A 232 36.11 -16.53 -5.94
N ILE A 233 35.51 -17.48 -5.20
CA ILE A 233 36.20 -18.61 -4.60
C ILE A 233 35.55 -19.89 -5.15
N GLU A 234 36.36 -20.75 -5.74
CA GLU A 234 35.96 -22.09 -6.21
C GLU A 234 36.61 -23.16 -5.35
N VAL A 235 35.89 -24.25 -5.10
CA VAL A 235 36.36 -25.41 -4.34
C VAL A 235 36.43 -26.61 -5.28
N ASP A 236 37.64 -27.03 -5.63
CA ASP A 236 37.83 -28.08 -6.64
C ASP A 236 37.47 -29.48 -6.07
N GLY A 237 36.50 -30.14 -6.71
CA GLY A 237 36.20 -31.57 -6.52
C GLY A 237 37.21 -32.49 -7.24
N LEU A 238 37.30 -33.75 -6.80
CA LEU A 238 38.28 -34.79 -7.24
C LEU A 238 38.17 -35.26 -8.72
N TYR A 239 37.92 -34.36 -9.69
CA TYR A 239 37.81 -34.69 -11.12
C TYR A 239 38.77 -33.91 -12.05
N HIS A 240 39.89 -33.38 -11.54
CA HIS A 240 40.93 -32.70 -12.35
C HIS A 240 42.14 -33.58 -12.73
N GLN A 241 41.91 -34.81 -13.21
CA GLN A 241 42.98 -35.66 -13.75
C GLN A 241 42.81 -36.09 -15.22
N LEU A 242 41.87 -35.50 -15.96
CA LEU A 242 41.77 -35.69 -17.41
C LEU A 242 42.24 -34.42 -18.15
N PRO A 243 43.13 -34.55 -19.16
CA PRO A 243 43.69 -33.41 -19.93
C PRO A 243 42.63 -32.51 -20.59
N GLU A 244 41.47 -33.08 -20.93
CA GLU A 244 40.38 -32.40 -21.64
C GLU A 244 39.62 -31.39 -20.76
N ASN A 245 39.61 -31.55 -19.43
CA ASN A 245 38.92 -30.64 -18.51
C ASN A 245 39.78 -29.46 -18.04
N LYS A 246 41.11 -29.53 -18.16
CA LYS A 246 42.01 -28.42 -17.77
C LYS A 246 41.89 -27.19 -18.68
N ILE A 247 41.60 -27.41 -19.95
CA ILE A 247 41.42 -26.33 -20.94
C ILE A 247 40.14 -25.53 -20.63
N SER A 248 39.08 -26.19 -20.15
CA SER A 248 37.79 -25.58 -19.76
C SER A 248 37.88 -24.67 -18.53
N ASP A 249 38.67 -25.05 -17.51
CA ASP A 249 38.80 -24.27 -16.27
C ASP A 249 39.66 -23.01 -16.41
N GLU A 250 40.71 -23.07 -17.24
CA GLU A 250 41.52 -21.91 -17.57
C GLU A 250 40.73 -20.90 -18.41
N GLU A 251 39.91 -21.37 -19.36
CA GLU A 251 39.00 -20.52 -20.12
C GLU A 251 37.92 -19.90 -19.23
N ARG A 252 37.28 -20.68 -18.36
CA ARG A 252 36.33 -20.17 -17.34
C ARG A 252 36.95 -19.09 -16.46
N THR A 253 38.17 -19.31 -15.99
CA THR A 253 38.88 -18.34 -15.14
C THR A 253 39.23 -17.08 -15.93
N LYS A 254 39.65 -17.20 -17.20
CA LYS A 254 39.88 -16.05 -18.08
C LYS A 254 38.61 -15.26 -18.34
N ASP A 255 37.47 -15.92 -18.51
CA ASP A 255 36.20 -15.25 -18.76
C ASP A 255 35.65 -14.56 -17.50
N LEU A 256 35.77 -15.17 -16.32
CA LEU A 256 35.46 -14.50 -15.05
C LEU A 256 36.37 -13.28 -14.82
N ASN A 257 37.66 -13.40 -15.11
CA ASN A 257 38.60 -12.26 -15.04
C ASN A 257 38.23 -11.15 -16.04
N ARG A 258 37.80 -11.49 -17.26
CA ARG A 258 37.29 -10.49 -18.23
C ARG A 258 36.02 -9.79 -17.75
N LEU A 259 35.21 -10.46 -16.95
CA LEU A 259 34.04 -9.89 -16.28
C LEU A 259 34.38 -9.08 -15.01
N GLY A 260 35.68 -8.93 -14.70
CA GLY A 260 36.19 -8.15 -13.57
C GLY A 260 36.34 -8.93 -12.27
N PHE A 261 36.12 -10.26 -12.28
CA PHE A 261 36.24 -11.09 -11.10
C PHE A 261 37.62 -11.75 -10.99
N GLU A 262 38.29 -11.57 -9.86
CA GLU A 262 39.43 -12.42 -9.52
C GLU A 262 38.93 -13.75 -8.98
N VAL A 263 39.56 -14.85 -9.38
CA VAL A 263 39.19 -16.21 -8.98
C VAL A 263 40.30 -16.80 -8.10
N LEU A 264 39.95 -17.16 -6.87
CA LEU A 264 40.76 -18.00 -5.99
C LEU A 264 40.23 -19.43 -6.05
N ARG A 265 41.13 -20.41 -6.15
CA ARG A 265 40.77 -21.83 -6.11
C ARG A 265 41.44 -22.52 -4.95
N PHE A 266 40.69 -23.38 -4.26
CA PHE A 266 41.20 -24.22 -3.18
C PHE A 266 40.82 -25.67 -3.44
N THR A 267 41.75 -26.59 -3.20
CA THR A 267 41.43 -28.02 -3.25
C THR A 267 40.68 -28.44 -1.98
N ASN A 268 39.89 -29.51 -2.07
CA ASN A 268 39.25 -30.10 -0.89
C ASN A 268 40.24 -30.38 0.25
N GLU A 269 41.44 -30.86 -0.07
CA GLU A 269 42.49 -31.14 0.92
C GLU A 269 42.95 -29.87 1.63
N GLN A 270 43.12 -28.75 0.92
CA GLN A 270 43.46 -27.46 1.53
C GLN A 270 42.36 -26.95 2.46
N VAL A 271 41.10 -27.11 2.06
CA VAL A 271 39.96 -26.68 2.89
C VAL A 271 39.87 -27.49 4.18
N PHE A 272 40.17 -28.80 4.15
CA PHE A 272 40.09 -29.67 5.33
C PHE A 272 41.33 -29.65 6.22
N ASN A 273 42.53 -29.63 5.63
CA ASN A 273 43.78 -29.86 6.35
C ASN A 273 44.58 -28.58 6.60
N ASP A 274 44.28 -27.49 5.89
CA ASP A 274 45.00 -26.21 6.00
C ASP A 274 44.04 -25.00 5.93
N THR A 275 42.94 -25.10 6.68
CA THR A 275 41.85 -24.12 6.68
C THR A 275 42.32 -22.71 7.05
N ASP A 276 43.29 -22.59 7.98
CA ASP A 276 43.83 -21.30 8.40
C ASP A 276 44.59 -20.59 7.27
N SER A 277 45.31 -21.34 6.44
CA SER A 277 45.99 -20.81 5.24
C SER A 277 44.99 -20.35 4.18
N VAL A 278 43.90 -21.10 3.98
CA VAL A 278 42.78 -20.71 3.10
C VAL A 278 42.15 -19.39 3.57
N ILE A 279 41.83 -19.29 4.87
CA ILE A 279 41.29 -18.08 5.49
C ILE A 279 42.24 -16.90 5.30
N ASN A 280 43.52 -17.09 5.63
CA ASN A 280 44.53 -16.04 5.53
C ASN A 280 44.72 -15.56 4.10
N THR A 281 44.69 -16.46 3.11
CA THR A 281 44.78 -16.11 1.69
C THR A 281 43.61 -15.25 1.26
N ILE A 282 42.38 -15.64 1.62
CA ILE A 282 41.17 -14.86 1.32
C ILE A 282 41.23 -13.49 2.01
N ILE A 283 41.58 -13.44 3.30
CA ILE A 283 41.70 -12.18 4.06
C ILE A 283 42.79 -11.27 3.49
N LEU A 284 43.96 -11.82 3.16
CA LEU A 284 45.07 -11.06 2.60
C LEU A 284 44.63 -10.42 1.30
N ARG A 285 43.96 -11.17 0.42
CA ARG A 285 43.47 -10.64 -0.86
C ARG A 285 42.40 -9.56 -0.69
N LEU A 286 41.50 -9.74 0.26
CA LEU A 286 40.50 -8.73 0.64
C LEU A 286 41.12 -7.48 1.30
N LYS A 287 42.29 -7.60 1.94
CA LYS A 287 43.03 -6.50 2.58
C LYS A 287 43.99 -5.77 1.63
N GLU A 288 44.64 -6.48 0.71
CA GLU A 288 45.50 -5.89 -0.33
C GLU A 288 44.71 -4.97 -1.26
N ARG A 289 43.42 -5.28 -1.45
CA ARG A 289 42.47 -4.42 -2.15
C ARG A 289 42.08 -3.16 -1.34
N ASN A 290 42.62 -2.97 -0.13
CA ASN A 290 42.18 -1.93 0.81
C ASN A 290 43.32 -1.32 1.67
N ILE A 291 44.14 -0.39 1.13
CA ILE A 291 44.96 0.54 1.96
C ILE A 291 44.80 2.01 1.55
N LYS A 292 44.02 2.75 2.35
CA LYS A 292 44.53 3.76 3.29
C LYS A 292 43.58 3.92 4.47
N VAL A 293 44.12 3.69 5.67
CA VAL A 293 43.50 4.02 6.95
C VAL A 293 43.69 5.53 7.19
N SER A 294 42.60 6.30 7.13
CA SER A 294 42.53 7.61 7.78
C SER A 294 41.09 7.91 8.22
N GLU A 295 40.91 7.92 9.54
CA GLU A 295 39.92 8.69 10.31
C GLU A 295 38.44 8.69 9.87
N TYR A 296 37.64 7.88 10.59
CA TYR A 296 36.23 8.06 10.95
C TYR A 296 35.16 8.48 9.89
N LYS A 297 34.10 7.66 9.91
CA LYS A 297 32.68 7.88 9.54
C LYS A 297 32.33 8.01 8.05
N ILE A 298 31.91 6.89 7.47
CA ILE A 298 30.80 6.82 6.48
C ILE A 298 30.10 5.45 6.71
N PRO A 299 28.76 5.38 6.91
CA PRO A 299 28.04 4.11 6.90
C PRO A 299 28.18 3.44 5.52
N PRO A 300 27.99 2.11 5.39
CA PRO A 300 27.98 1.48 4.08
C PRO A 300 26.99 2.21 3.17
N SER A 301 27.41 2.40 1.93
CA SER A 301 26.62 2.89 0.80
C SER A 301 25.41 1.97 0.53
N GLY A 302 24.43 2.00 1.43
CA GLY A 302 23.16 1.29 1.37
C GLY A 302 22.06 2.29 1.06
N GLY A 303 21.75 2.42 -0.24
CA GLY A 303 20.81 3.40 -0.79
C GLY A 303 21.55 4.55 -1.46
N GLY A 304 21.42 4.69 -2.78
CA GLY A 304 22.13 5.65 -3.61
C GLY A 304 21.71 7.11 -3.40
N GLY A 305 21.81 7.62 -2.16
CA GLY A 305 21.28 8.93 -1.76
C GLY A 305 19.81 8.91 -1.34
N ALA A 306 19.20 7.73 -1.20
CA ALA A 306 17.78 7.57 -0.86
C ALA A 306 17.47 7.87 0.61
N ILE A 307 16.26 8.39 0.87
CA ILE A 307 15.68 8.52 2.21
C ILE A 307 14.91 7.23 2.54
N PHE A 308 15.13 6.65 3.72
CA PHE A 308 14.39 5.48 4.18
C PHE A 308 13.48 5.83 5.35
N ILE A 309 12.23 5.37 5.28
CA ILE A 309 11.19 5.68 6.27
C ILE A 309 10.56 4.37 6.70
N SER A 310 10.74 3.97 7.96
CA SER A 310 10.13 2.76 8.53
C SER A 310 8.92 3.10 9.40
N LEU A 311 7.81 2.44 9.12
CA LEU A 311 6.49 2.69 9.71
C LEU A 311 5.91 1.40 10.33
N PRO A 312 5.03 1.51 11.35
CA PRO A 312 4.33 0.36 11.93
C PRO A 312 3.45 -0.36 10.90
N GLY A 313 3.26 -1.67 11.06
CA GLY A 313 2.37 -2.45 10.19
C GLY A 313 0.87 -2.21 10.43
N VAL A 314 0.50 -1.68 11.60
CA VAL A 314 -0.90 -1.48 11.97
C VAL A 314 -1.50 -0.31 11.16
N PRO A 315 -2.58 -0.51 10.36
CA PRO A 315 -3.01 0.49 9.38
C PRO A 315 -3.37 1.86 9.97
N HIS A 316 -4.05 1.93 11.12
CA HIS A 316 -4.47 3.23 11.68
C HIS A 316 -3.29 4.06 12.20
N GLU A 317 -2.24 3.40 12.71
CA GLU A 317 -0.98 4.00 13.15
C GLU A 317 -0.18 4.51 11.95
N MET A 318 0.04 3.63 10.97
CA MET A 318 0.76 3.95 9.73
C MET A 318 0.12 5.13 8.99
N LYS A 319 -1.21 5.10 8.82
CA LYS A 319 -1.95 6.19 8.17
C LYS A 319 -1.73 7.52 8.87
N GLY A 320 -1.67 7.52 10.21
CA GLY A 320 -1.39 8.71 10.99
C GLY A 320 0.01 9.25 10.78
N LEU A 321 1.02 8.39 10.89
CA LEU A 321 2.41 8.77 10.64
C LEU A 321 2.64 9.29 9.21
N ILE A 322 1.99 8.70 8.21
CA ILE A 322 2.07 9.21 6.83
C ILE A 322 1.56 10.65 6.75
N GLN A 323 0.37 10.90 7.27
CA GLN A 323 -0.30 12.20 7.17
C GLN A 323 0.35 13.27 8.05
N ASP A 324 0.70 12.91 9.28
CA ASP A 324 1.08 13.84 10.35
C ASP A 324 2.60 14.11 10.37
N GLU A 325 3.43 13.15 9.93
CA GLU A 325 4.90 13.23 10.01
C GLU A 325 5.59 13.12 8.64
N VAL A 326 5.28 12.10 7.84
CA VAL A 326 6.04 11.80 6.60
C VAL A 326 5.78 12.81 5.50
N ILE A 327 4.50 13.01 5.12
CA ILE A 327 4.13 13.91 4.03
C ILE A 327 4.61 15.36 4.30
N PRO A 328 4.39 15.95 5.50
CA PRO A 328 4.89 17.29 5.80
C PRO A 328 6.41 17.44 5.73
N ARG A 329 7.17 16.37 5.97
CA ARG A 329 8.63 16.36 5.86
C ARG A 329 9.08 16.23 4.41
N LEU A 330 8.47 15.34 3.63
CA LEU A 330 8.77 15.19 2.20
C LEU A 330 8.54 16.49 1.42
N LEU A 331 7.45 17.20 1.70
CA LEU A 331 7.15 18.51 1.10
C LEU A 331 8.18 19.60 1.45
N LYS A 332 8.98 19.43 2.51
CA LYS A 332 10.07 20.35 2.88
C LYS A 332 11.41 19.92 2.26
N GLU A 333 11.59 18.62 2.06
CA GLU A 333 12.83 18.02 1.58
C GLU A 333 12.95 18.09 0.06
N PHE A 334 11.83 17.95 -0.65
CA PHE A 334 11.79 17.89 -2.12
C PHE A 334 10.99 19.05 -2.70
N ASP A 335 11.47 19.57 -3.83
CA ASP A 335 10.70 20.45 -4.69
C ASP A 335 9.79 19.59 -5.58
N LEU A 336 8.54 19.45 -5.17
CA LEU A 336 7.57 18.53 -5.77
C LEU A 336 6.54 19.30 -6.61
N PRO A 337 6.10 18.75 -7.75
CA PRO A 337 5.11 19.42 -8.58
C PRO A 337 3.77 19.52 -7.84
N ALA A 338 3.07 20.63 -8.04
CA ALA A 338 1.68 20.75 -7.63
C ALA A 338 0.81 19.90 -8.56
N ILE A 339 0.19 18.86 -7.99
CA ILE A 339 -0.80 18.04 -8.68
C ILE A 339 -2.19 18.46 -8.21
N ILE A 340 -3.06 18.77 -9.18
CA ILE A 340 -4.45 19.16 -8.92
C ILE A 340 -5.38 18.14 -9.56
N HIS A 341 -6.37 17.72 -8.77
CA HIS A 341 -7.45 16.85 -9.19
C HIS A 341 -8.78 17.55 -9.00
N TYR A 342 -9.59 17.63 -10.05
CA TYR A 342 -11.00 17.95 -9.94
C TYR A 342 -11.84 16.72 -10.28
N THR A 343 -12.81 16.41 -9.43
CA THR A 343 -13.58 15.16 -9.55
C THR A 343 -15.07 15.47 -9.66
N ALA A 344 -15.69 15.08 -10.76
CA ALA A 344 -17.13 15.13 -10.95
C ALA A 344 -17.72 13.74 -10.68
N PHE A 345 -18.65 13.67 -9.75
CA PHE A 345 -19.33 12.42 -9.40
C PHE A 345 -20.61 12.28 -10.20
N THR A 346 -20.73 11.18 -10.94
CA THR A 346 -21.94 10.88 -11.71
C THR A 346 -22.66 9.65 -11.19
N PHE A 347 -23.99 9.64 -11.31
CA PHE A 347 -24.83 8.51 -10.92
C PHE A 347 -25.81 8.12 -12.02
N GLY A 348 -25.97 6.81 -12.21
CA GLY A 348 -27.02 6.24 -13.05
C GLY A 348 -26.60 5.99 -14.51
N GLN A 349 -25.43 6.45 -14.93
CA GLN A 349 -24.83 6.10 -16.21
C GLN A 349 -23.55 5.30 -16.02
N GLY A 350 -23.38 4.28 -16.86
CA GLY A 350 -22.15 3.49 -16.93
C GLY A 350 -21.04 4.22 -17.70
N GLU A 351 -19.82 3.72 -17.56
CA GLU A 351 -18.62 4.30 -18.18
C GLU A 351 -18.77 4.51 -19.69
N SER A 352 -19.25 3.51 -20.44
CA SER A 352 -19.39 3.62 -21.89
C SER A 352 -20.33 4.73 -22.35
N MET A 353 -21.40 5.01 -21.59
CA MET A 353 -22.34 6.09 -21.92
C MET A 353 -21.72 7.45 -21.63
N LEU A 354 -21.01 7.58 -20.51
CA LEU A 354 -20.29 8.81 -20.18
C LEU A 354 -19.16 9.10 -21.17
N ALA A 355 -18.43 8.07 -21.60
CA ALA A 355 -17.41 8.19 -22.64
C ALA A 355 -18.00 8.65 -23.98
N GLU A 356 -19.17 8.13 -24.38
CA GLU A 356 -19.86 8.60 -25.58
C GLU A 356 -20.30 10.06 -25.46
N MET A 357 -20.77 10.50 -24.29
CA MET A 357 -21.08 11.92 -24.03
C MET A 357 -19.85 12.82 -24.09
N LEU A 358 -18.66 12.29 -23.77
CA LEU A 358 -17.40 13.03 -23.66
C LEU A 358 -16.49 12.85 -24.88
N LYS A 359 -16.94 12.17 -25.94
CA LYS A 359 -16.14 11.84 -27.12
C LYS A 359 -15.49 13.04 -27.82
N ASP A 360 -16.13 14.21 -27.78
CA ASP A 360 -15.61 15.45 -28.38
C ASP A 360 -14.82 16.28 -27.35
N PHE A 361 -15.10 16.10 -26.06
CA PHE A 361 -14.46 16.83 -24.98
C PHE A 361 -13.07 16.27 -24.67
N GLU A 362 -12.96 14.95 -24.53
CA GLU A 362 -11.71 14.29 -24.13
C GLU A 362 -10.55 14.56 -25.10
N PRO A 363 -10.72 14.47 -26.43
CA PRO A 363 -9.68 14.86 -27.38
C PRO A 363 -9.36 16.36 -27.42
N SER A 364 -10.23 17.21 -26.86
CA SER A 364 -10.02 18.67 -26.80
C SER A 364 -9.15 19.11 -25.62
N LEU A 365 -8.81 18.20 -24.70
CA LEU A 365 -7.97 18.49 -23.54
C LEU A 365 -6.50 18.69 -23.96
N PRO A 366 -5.78 19.65 -23.34
CA PRO A 366 -4.34 19.74 -23.48
C PRO A 366 -3.63 18.43 -23.09
N PRO A 367 -2.49 18.06 -23.72
CA PRO A 367 -1.83 16.76 -23.49
C PRO A 367 -1.42 16.47 -22.04
N HIS A 368 -1.21 17.52 -21.22
CA HIS A 368 -0.85 17.39 -19.80
C HIS A 368 -2.08 17.30 -18.87
N ILE A 369 -3.28 17.56 -19.37
CA ILE A 369 -4.53 17.39 -18.63
C ILE A 369 -5.13 16.02 -18.97
N LYS A 370 -5.27 15.17 -17.96
CA LYS A 370 -5.79 13.80 -18.13
C LYS A 370 -7.17 13.67 -17.54
N LEU A 371 -8.10 13.11 -18.31
CA LEU A 371 -9.39 12.62 -17.83
C LEU A 371 -9.27 11.13 -17.49
N ALA A 372 -9.73 10.75 -16.31
CA ALA A 372 -9.83 9.35 -15.89
C ALA A 372 -11.27 9.01 -15.49
N TYR A 373 -11.72 7.83 -15.91
CA TYR A 373 -12.99 7.22 -15.49
C TYR A 373 -12.69 6.23 -14.38
N LEU A 374 -13.27 6.46 -13.20
CA LEU A 374 -13.08 5.62 -12.03
C LEU A 374 -14.43 4.99 -11.68
N PRO A 375 -14.75 3.81 -12.22
CA PRO A 375 -16.04 3.17 -11.99
C PRO A 375 -16.16 2.66 -10.56
N ASN A 376 -17.35 2.80 -10.00
CA ASN A 376 -17.80 2.17 -8.78
C ASN A 376 -19.23 1.65 -9.00
N TYR A 377 -19.73 0.77 -8.13
CA TYR A 377 -21.04 0.15 -8.33
C TYR A 377 -22.18 1.19 -8.34
N GLY A 378 -22.74 1.44 -9.53
CA GLY A 378 -23.81 2.42 -9.76
C GLY A 378 -23.34 3.88 -9.91
N MET A 379 -22.03 4.12 -9.87
CA MET A 379 -21.41 5.46 -9.85
C MET A 379 -20.16 5.50 -10.73
N VAL A 380 -19.89 6.63 -11.37
CA VAL A 380 -18.61 6.84 -12.07
C VAL A 380 -18.04 8.18 -11.65
N LYS A 381 -16.82 8.18 -11.11
CA LYS A 381 -16.08 9.43 -10.87
C LYS A 381 -15.29 9.79 -12.12
N LEU A 382 -15.49 10.99 -12.60
CA LEU A 382 -14.74 11.58 -13.70
C LEU A 382 -13.70 12.52 -13.10
N ARG A 383 -12.42 12.19 -13.23
CA ARG A 383 -11.34 12.96 -12.62
C ARG A 383 -10.50 13.62 -13.68
N LEU A 384 -10.46 14.96 -13.66
CA LEU A 384 -9.46 15.73 -14.38
C LEU A 384 -8.23 15.91 -13.50
N THR A 385 -7.06 15.66 -14.07
CA THR A 385 -5.77 15.80 -13.38
C THR A 385 -4.84 16.67 -14.22
N SER A 386 -4.22 17.66 -13.59
CA SER A 386 -3.12 18.44 -14.16
C SER A 386 -1.99 18.58 -13.15
N GLN A 387 -0.79 18.86 -13.64
CA GLN A 387 0.42 19.02 -12.84
C GLN A 387 1.24 20.21 -13.33
N GLY A 388 1.91 20.90 -12.40
CA GLY A 388 2.81 22.01 -12.73
C GLY A 388 3.55 22.54 -11.50
N ASP A 389 4.39 23.55 -11.69
CA ASP A 389 5.29 24.03 -10.63
C ASP A 389 4.56 24.85 -9.56
N ASN A 390 3.39 25.41 -9.90
CA ASN A 390 2.63 26.28 -8.99
C ASN A 390 1.16 25.87 -8.94
N LYS A 391 0.68 25.58 -7.72
CA LYS A 391 -0.70 25.16 -7.45
C LYS A 391 -1.75 26.12 -8.03
N GLU A 392 -1.61 27.42 -7.77
CA GLU A 392 -2.61 28.42 -8.19
C GLU A 392 -2.69 28.53 -9.71
N THR A 393 -1.55 28.42 -10.41
CA THR A 393 -1.51 28.41 -11.87
C THR A 393 -2.20 27.16 -12.44
N VAL A 394 -1.94 25.98 -11.87
CA VAL A 394 -2.56 24.72 -12.31
C VAL A 394 -4.07 24.73 -12.05
N GLU A 395 -4.52 25.25 -10.90
CA GLU A 395 -5.95 25.39 -10.59
C GLU A 395 -6.67 26.33 -11.58
N LYS A 396 -6.07 27.48 -11.91
CA LYS A 396 -6.63 28.44 -12.87
C LYS A 396 -6.73 27.86 -14.28
N GLU A 397 -5.76 27.05 -14.69
CA GLU A 397 -5.80 26.37 -15.99
C GLU A 397 -6.86 25.25 -16.04
N LEU A 398 -6.96 24.45 -14.98
CA LEU A 398 -7.83 23.27 -14.94
C LEU A 398 -9.32 23.63 -14.79
N ALA A 399 -9.63 24.73 -14.08
CA ALA A 399 -10.99 25.16 -13.78
C ALA A 399 -11.95 25.24 -14.99
N PRO A 400 -11.63 25.94 -16.10
CA PRO A 400 -12.55 26.06 -17.23
C PRO A 400 -12.85 24.71 -17.91
N TYR A 401 -11.90 23.78 -17.93
CA TYR A 401 -12.12 22.43 -18.46
C TYR A 401 -13.05 21.62 -17.55
N PHE A 402 -12.92 21.80 -16.24
CA PHE A 402 -13.79 21.13 -15.28
C PHE A 402 -15.22 21.67 -15.30
N GLU A 403 -15.40 22.99 -15.41
CA GLU A 403 -16.73 23.60 -15.60
C GLU A 403 -17.41 23.04 -16.86
N LYS A 404 -16.68 22.95 -17.98
CA LYS A 404 -17.18 22.35 -19.22
C LYS A 404 -17.54 20.88 -19.05
N LEU A 405 -16.71 20.10 -18.35
CA LEU A 405 -17.00 18.69 -18.02
C LEU A 405 -18.32 18.58 -17.24
N GLN A 406 -18.49 19.42 -16.20
CA GLN A 406 -19.69 19.44 -15.36
C GLN A 406 -20.94 19.78 -16.17
N GLU A 407 -20.85 20.72 -17.12
CA GLU A 407 -21.97 21.08 -17.98
C GLU A 407 -22.41 19.91 -18.88
N ILE A 408 -21.46 19.17 -19.46
CA ILE A 408 -21.74 18.01 -20.31
C ILE A 408 -22.48 16.92 -19.51
N VAL A 409 -22.05 16.66 -18.27
CA VAL A 409 -22.61 15.58 -17.43
C VAL A 409 -23.66 16.05 -16.42
N LYS A 410 -24.16 17.29 -16.54
CA LYS A 410 -25.01 17.96 -15.54
C LYS A 410 -26.22 17.15 -15.08
N GLU A 411 -26.83 16.38 -15.97
CA GLU A 411 -28.01 15.56 -15.65
C GLU A 411 -27.69 14.42 -14.67
N TYR A 412 -26.46 13.91 -14.75
CA TYR A 412 -25.96 12.78 -13.96
C TYR A 412 -25.09 13.23 -12.79
N LEU A 413 -24.70 14.50 -12.75
CA LEU A 413 -23.84 15.07 -11.72
C LEU A 413 -24.51 15.01 -10.34
N VAL A 414 -23.74 14.57 -9.36
CA VAL A 414 -24.12 14.45 -7.94
C VAL A 414 -23.44 15.52 -7.11
N THR A 415 -22.11 15.58 -7.21
CA THR A 415 -21.22 16.50 -6.49
C THR A 415 -19.94 16.70 -7.30
N ASN A 416 -19.23 17.77 -7.00
CA ASN A 416 -17.92 18.12 -7.53
C ASN A 416 -16.78 17.88 -6.53
N GLU A 417 -17.09 17.26 -5.39
CA GLU A 417 -16.15 16.92 -4.32
C GLU A 417 -15.95 15.41 -4.25
N ASP A 418 -14.80 14.95 -3.72
CA ASP A 418 -14.52 13.52 -3.49
C ASP A 418 -15.24 12.99 -2.23
N GLU A 419 -16.57 13.04 -2.25
CA GLU A 419 -17.44 12.71 -1.12
C GLU A 419 -18.54 11.70 -1.49
N GLY A 420 -19.03 10.95 -0.48
CA GLY A 420 -20.12 9.98 -0.65
C GLY A 420 -21.50 10.64 -0.73
N LEU A 421 -22.50 9.90 -1.23
CA LEU A 421 -23.88 10.39 -1.36
C LEU A 421 -24.48 10.80 0.00
N GLU A 422 -24.13 10.08 1.05
CA GLU A 422 -24.49 10.33 2.43
C GLU A 422 -24.01 11.71 2.93
N VAL A 423 -22.84 12.18 2.48
CA VAL A 423 -22.32 13.51 2.81
C VAL A 423 -23.11 14.58 2.06
N VAL A 424 -23.34 14.38 0.76
CA VAL A 424 -24.11 15.29 -0.09
C VAL A 424 -25.52 15.52 0.46
N ILE A 425 -26.23 14.44 0.81
CA ILE A 425 -27.58 14.51 1.39
C ILE A 425 -27.55 15.23 2.73
N GLY A 426 -26.57 14.92 3.59
CA GLY A 426 -26.39 15.60 4.86
C GLY A 426 -26.19 17.11 4.71
N ASN A 427 -25.39 17.53 3.74
CA ASN A 427 -25.17 18.95 3.44
C ASN A 427 -26.43 19.65 2.96
N ILE A 428 -27.20 19.02 2.05
CA ILE A 428 -28.48 19.55 1.57
C ILE A 428 -29.47 19.72 2.72
N LEU A 429 -29.63 18.70 3.56
CA LEU A 429 -30.58 18.72 4.68
C LEU A 429 -30.19 19.74 5.75
N LYS A 430 -28.90 19.81 6.13
CA LYS A 430 -28.41 20.83 7.07
C LYS A 430 -28.66 22.25 6.54
N ALA A 431 -28.41 22.49 5.25
CA ALA A 431 -28.64 23.80 4.64
C ALA A 431 -30.12 24.20 4.65
N LYS A 432 -31.03 23.23 4.52
CA LYS A 432 -32.49 23.45 4.60
C LYS A 432 -33.06 23.38 6.02
N GLY A 433 -32.27 23.00 7.04
CA GLY A 433 -32.74 22.77 8.40
C GLY A 433 -33.74 21.61 8.53
N GLN A 434 -33.67 20.64 7.62
CA GLN A 434 -34.62 19.53 7.52
C GLN A 434 -34.03 18.21 8.04
N THR A 435 -34.91 17.28 8.35
CA THR A 435 -34.60 16.00 8.99
C THR A 435 -35.01 14.82 8.13
N MET A 436 -34.35 13.68 8.34
CA MET A 436 -34.69 12.44 7.66
C MET A 436 -34.55 11.20 8.55
N ALA A 437 -35.19 10.10 8.13
CA ALA A 437 -35.00 8.77 8.68
C ALA A 437 -35.02 7.67 7.60
N THR A 438 -34.45 6.50 7.90
CA THR A 438 -34.55 5.33 7.01
C THR A 438 -35.48 4.26 7.58
N THR A 439 -35.99 3.42 6.70
CA THR A 439 -36.52 2.12 7.07
C THR A 439 -35.94 1.06 6.14
N GLU A 440 -35.37 0.01 6.74
CA GLU A 440 -34.54 -0.95 6.00
C GLU A 440 -34.99 -2.37 6.25
N SER A 441 -35.38 -3.07 5.18
CA SER A 441 -35.54 -4.53 5.20
C SER A 441 -34.32 -5.17 4.54
N CYS A 442 -34.16 -5.05 3.22
CA CYS A 442 -33.15 -5.80 2.48
C CYS A 442 -31.70 -5.33 2.70
N THR A 443 -31.50 -4.06 3.08
CA THR A 443 -30.17 -3.50 3.36
C THR A 443 -29.71 -3.70 4.81
N GLY A 444 -30.61 -4.12 5.71
CA GLY A 444 -30.26 -4.50 7.08
C GLY A 444 -29.63 -3.40 7.95
N GLY A 445 -29.92 -2.13 7.68
CA GLY A 445 -29.32 -0.99 8.40
C GLY A 445 -28.07 -0.42 7.74
N TYR A 446 -27.68 -0.92 6.55
CA TYR A 446 -26.52 -0.42 5.83
C TYR A 446 -26.67 1.05 5.39
N ILE A 447 -27.88 1.51 5.00
CA ILE A 447 -28.10 2.93 4.64
C ILE A 447 -27.93 3.81 5.88
N ALA A 448 -28.50 3.39 7.02
CA ALA A 448 -28.30 4.05 8.30
C ALA A 448 -26.82 4.12 8.69
N HIS A 449 -26.07 3.03 8.48
CA HIS A 449 -24.63 3.00 8.73
C HIS A 449 -23.88 4.03 7.87
N LEU A 450 -24.16 4.10 6.56
CA LEU A 450 -23.57 5.10 5.67
C LEU A 450 -23.84 6.52 6.19
N ILE A 451 -25.10 6.85 6.49
CA ILE A 451 -25.47 8.18 6.99
C ILE A 451 -24.78 8.50 8.32
N THR A 452 -24.76 7.55 9.26
CA THR A 452 -24.17 7.75 10.60
C THR A 452 -22.64 7.73 10.61
N SER A 453 -22.00 7.22 9.55
CA SER A 453 -20.55 7.32 9.37
C SER A 453 -20.08 8.77 9.15
N VAL A 454 -20.98 9.67 8.74
CA VAL A 454 -20.69 11.10 8.56
C VAL A 454 -20.74 11.81 9.93
N PRO A 455 -19.64 12.44 10.37
CA PRO A 455 -19.62 13.23 11.60
C PRO A 455 -20.67 14.35 11.59
N GLY A 456 -21.40 14.50 12.71
CA GLY A 456 -22.47 15.49 12.84
C GLY A 456 -23.79 15.09 12.17
N SER A 457 -23.93 13.84 11.69
CA SER A 457 -25.16 13.31 11.11
C SER A 457 -26.39 13.43 12.01
N SER A 458 -26.21 13.45 13.34
CA SER A 458 -27.28 13.69 14.32
C SER A 458 -28.03 15.01 14.14
N ALA A 459 -27.48 15.98 13.40
CA ALA A 459 -28.14 17.25 13.09
C ALA A 459 -29.33 17.09 12.13
N TYR A 460 -29.30 16.08 11.25
CA TYR A 460 -30.32 15.88 10.21
C TYR A 460 -30.89 14.46 10.19
N TYR A 461 -30.24 13.47 10.81
CA TYR A 461 -30.69 12.08 10.80
C TYR A 461 -31.29 11.69 12.15
N LYS A 462 -32.59 11.37 12.18
CA LYS A 462 -33.31 11.02 13.43
C LYS A 462 -33.21 9.55 13.81
N GLY A 463 -32.94 8.67 12.85
CA GLY A 463 -32.77 7.24 13.13
C GLY A 463 -33.27 6.35 12.01
N THR A 464 -33.37 5.06 12.33
CA THR A 464 -33.81 4.01 11.40
C THR A 464 -34.78 3.05 12.06
N VAL A 465 -35.66 2.45 11.26
CA VAL A 465 -36.35 1.20 11.62
C VAL A 465 -35.82 0.08 10.73
N VAL A 466 -35.12 -0.89 11.31
CA VAL A 466 -34.76 -2.12 10.61
C VAL A 466 -35.90 -3.13 10.76
N CYS A 467 -36.80 -3.16 9.78
CA CYS A 467 -37.97 -4.04 9.77
C CYS A 467 -37.73 -5.30 8.92
N TYR A 468 -36.77 -6.12 9.34
CA TYR A 468 -36.36 -7.30 8.58
C TYR A 468 -37.49 -8.34 8.48
N ASP A 469 -38.30 -8.46 9.53
CA ASP A 469 -39.48 -9.33 9.59
C ASP A 469 -40.77 -8.59 9.20
N ASN A 470 -41.79 -9.33 8.75
CA ASN A 470 -43.11 -8.79 8.42
C ASN A 470 -43.85 -8.26 9.65
N GLU A 471 -43.77 -8.94 10.80
CA GLU A 471 -44.39 -8.47 12.04
C GLU A 471 -43.85 -7.12 12.46
N VAL A 472 -42.56 -6.85 12.22
CA VAL A 472 -41.96 -5.54 12.52
C VAL A 472 -42.50 -4.46 11.57
N LYS A 473 -42.71 -4.79 10.29
CA LYS A 473 -43.33 -3.87 9.32
C LYS A 473 -44.74 -3.47 9.77
N GLU A 474 -45.53 -4.42 10.23
CA GLU A 474 -46.89 -4.18 10.72
C GLU A 474 -46.90 -3.40 12.04
N ASN A 475 -46.23 -3.93 13.06
CA ASN A 475 -46.33 -3.42 14.43
C ASN A 475 -45.64 -2.07 14.63
N VAL A 476 -44.51 -1.84 13.96
CA VAL A 476 -43.74 -0.61 14.14
C VAL A 476 -44.17 0.47 13.14
N LEU A 477 -44.30 0.10 11.87
CA LEU A 477 -44.54 1.07 10.78
C LEU A 477 -46.00 1.16 10.37
N GLY A 478 -46.86 0.25 10.81
CA GLY A 478 -48.27 0.24 10.40
C GLY A 478 -48.47 -0.18 8.95
N VAL A 479 -47.56 -0.99 8.38
CA VAL A 479 -47.80 -1.65 7.10
C VAL A 479 -49.03 -2.56 7.26
N GLN A 480 -49.95 -2.51 6.31
CA GLN A 480 -51.20 -3.25 6.40
C GLN A 480 -50.97 -4.74 6.17
N HIS A 481 -51.57 -5.57 7.01
CA HIS A 481 -51.49 -7.02 6.87
C HIS A 481 -51.94 -7.50 5.49
N ASN A 482 -53.03 -6.91 4.98
CA ASN A 482 -53.54 -7.24 3.65
C ASN A 482 -52.55 -6.89 2.53
N THR A 483 -51.75 -5.82 2.68
CA THR A 483 -50.70 -5.45 1.71
C THR A 483 -49.61 -6.52 1.67
N LEU A 484 -49.16 -7.00 2.84
CA LEU A 484 -48.14 -8.05 2.93
C LEU A 484 -48.64 -9.40 2.40
N VAL A 485 -49.90 -9.75 2.64
CA VAL A 485 -50.50 -11.00 2.14
C VAL A 485 -50.71 -10.97 0.62
N SER A 486 -51.23 -9.86 0.09
CA SER A 486 -51.62 -9.77 -1.33
C SER A 486 -50.46 -9.40 -2.26
N ALA A 487 -49.70 -8.36 -1.93
CA ALA A 487 -48.61 -7.85 -2.76
C ALA A 487 -47.25 -8.46 -2.38
N GLY A 488 -47.11 -8.93 -1.13
CA GLY A 488 -45.85 -9.44 -0.58
C GLY A 488 -44.95 -8.34 -0.01
N ALA A 489 -44.01 -8.72 0.86
CA ALA A 489 -43.07 -7.79 1.48
C ALA A 489 -42.18 -7.03 0.47
N VAL A 490 -41.93 -7.63 -0.70
CA VAL A 490 -41.17 -7.02 -1.80
C VAL A 490 -42.16 -6.56 -2.86
N SER A 491 -42.74 -5.37 -2.65
CA SER A 491 -43.72 -4.75 -3.53
C SER A 491 -43.66 -3.22 -3.42
N GLU A 492 -44.30 -2.53 -4.38
CA GLU A 492 -44.39 -1.08 -4.39
C GLU A 492 -45.25 -0.57 -3.22
N GLU A 493 -46.36 -1.25 -2.96
CA GLU A 493 -47.33 -0.92 -1.92
C GLU A 493 -46.68 -0.99 -0.53
N THR A 494 -45.93 -2.07 -0.27
CA THR A 494 -45.24 -2.26 1.01
C THR A 494 -44.25 -1.14 1.28
N VAL A 495 -43.40 -0.76 0.31
CA VAL A 495 -42.42 0.32 0.53
C VAL A 495 -43.06 1.71 0.68
N LYS A 496 -44.20 1.97 0.01
CA LYS A 496 -44.97 3.20 0.23
C LYS A 496 -45.50 3.29 1.65
N GLU A 497 -46.06 2.20 2.17
CA GLU A 497 -46.55 2.14 3.54
C GLU A 497 -45.41 2.25 4.56
N MET A 498 -44.26 1.61 4.29
CA MET A 498 -43.05 1.77 5.10
C MET A 498 -42.60 3.23 5.20
N VAL A 499 -42.57 4.00 4.09
CA VAL A 499 -42.25 5.43 4.11
C VAL A 499 -43.26 6.23 4.94
N LYS A 500 -44.57 6.02 4.75
CA LYS A 500 -45.61 6.70 5.55
C LYS A 500 -45.46 6.45 7.05
N GLY A 501 -45.24 5.18 7.41
CA GLY A 501 -44.97 4.77 8.77
C GLY A 501 -43.74 5.47 9.34
N THR A 502 -42.66 5.52 8.57
CA THR A 502 -41.39 6.16 8.98
C THR A 502 -41.58 7.64 9.25
N LEU A 503 -42.17 8.39 8.31
CA LEU A 503 -42.44 9.82 8.43
C LEU A 503 -43.22 10.14 9.72
N THR A 504 -44.26 9.35 9.99
CA THR A 504 -45.15 9.55 11.13
C THR A 504 -44.48 9.16 12.45
N LYS A 505 -43.86 7.97 12.51
CA LYS A 505 -43.34 7.39 13.76
C LYS A 505 -42.06 8.06 14.25
N LEU A 506 -41.23 8.51 13.32
CA LEU A 506 -39.96 9.19 13.64
C LEU A 506 -40.05 10.71 13.54
N ASN A 507 -41.20 11.24 13.09
CA ASN A 507 -41.47 12.67 12.95
C ASN A 507 -40.34 13.39 12.20
N VAL A 508 -40.18 13.04 10.92
CA VAL A 508 -39.14 13.56 10.03
C VAL A 508 -39.72 14.18 8.77
N ASP A 509 -38.97 15.09 8.16
CA ASP A 509 -39.38 15.76 6.92
C ASP A 509 -39.31 14.83 5.71
N PHE A 510 -38.28 13.97 5.66
CA PHE A 510 -38.09 13.00 4.60
C PHE A 510 -37.84 11.58 5.11
N ALA A 511 -38.26 10.58 4.35
CA ALA A 511 -37.93 9.19 4.62
C ALA A 511 -37.57 8.42 3.36
N VAL A 512 -36.77 7.38 3.54
CA VAL A 512 -36.44 6.38 2.51
C VAL A 512 -36.69 4.98 3.05
N ALA A 513 -37.31 4.13 2.25
CA ALA A 513 -37.60 2.74 2.58
C ALA A 513 -37.10 1.77 1.50
N THR A 514 -36.54 0.63 1.90
CA THR A 514 -36.06 -0.40 0.96
C THR A 514 -36.53 -1.80 1.34
N SER A 515 -37.09 -2.53 0.37
CA SER A 515 -37.46 -3.95 0.51
C SER A 515 -37.13 -4.72 -0.77
N GLY A 516 -36.50 -5.88 -0.65
CA GLY A 516 -35.96 -6.61 -1.79
C GLY A 516 -35.32 -7.94 -1.44
N ILE A 517 -34.89 -8.66 -2.47
CA ILE A 517 -34.32 -10.02 -2.34
C ILE A 517 -32.83 -9.94 -2.65
N MET A 518 -31.97 -9.96 -1.63
CA MET A 518 -30.52 -9.78 -1.84
C MET A 518 -29.79 -11.06 -2.27
N GLY A 519 -30.40 -12.25 -2.10
CA GLY A 519 -29.80 -13.54 -2.43
C GLY A 519 -28.90 -14.13 -1.33
N PRO A 520 -28.32 -15.33 -1.58
CA PRO A 520 -28.50 -16.12 -2.81
C PRO A 520 -29.90 -16.75 -2.93
N ASP A 521 -30.62 -16.91 -1.83
CA ASP A 521 -31.96 -17.53 -1.80
C ASP A 521 -33.10 -16.48 -1.79
N GLY A 522 -34.34 -16.97 -1.82
CA GLY A 522 -35.55 -16.17 -1.62
C GLY A 522 -36.17 -15.56 -2.89
N GLY A 523 -35.59 -15.82 -4.07
CA GLY A 523 -36.16 -15.42 -5.36
C GLY A 523 -37.28 -16.35 -5.83
N THR A 524 -38.23 -15.80 -6.60
CA THR A 524 -39.21 -16.56 -7.40
C THR A 524 -39.04 -16.24 -8.89
N ALA A 525 -39.78 -16.91 -9.78
CA ALA A 525 -39.74 -16.61 -11.21
C ALA A 525 -40.23 -15.17 -11.50
N GLU A 526 -41.22 -14.68 -10.75
CA GLU A 526 -41.81 -13.35 -10.89
C GLU A 526 -40.98 -12.27 -10.18
N LYS A 527 -40.31 -12.64 -9.08
CA LYS A 527 -39.46 -11.75 -8.26
C LYS A 527 -38.11 -12.44 -8.04
N PRO A 528 -37.23 -12.47 -9.05
CA PRO A 528 -35.92 -13.11 -8.92
C PRO A 528 -35.06 -12.40 -7.88
N VAL A 529 -34.00 -13.09 -7.46
CA VAL A 529 -32.92 -12.49 -6.67
C VAL A 529 -32.44 -11.20 -7.36
N GLY A 530 -32.26 -10.15 -6.56
CA GLY A 530 -31.96 -8.79 -7.01
C GLY A 530 -33.19 -7.93 -7.31
N THR A 531 -34.42 -8.44 -7.18
CA THR A 531 -35.62 -7.60 -7.22
C THR A 531 -35.69 -6.72 -5.97
N VAL A 532 -35.72 -5.40 -6.15
CA VAL A 532 -35.78 -4.43 -5.05
C VAL A 532 -36.80 -3.33 -5.35
N TRP A 533 -37.57 -2.97 -4.34
CA TRP A 533 -38.39 -1.77 -4.31
C TRP A 533 -37.80 -0.77 -3.32
N ILE A 534 -37.76 0.49 -3.76
CA ILE A 534 -37.31 1.64 -2.99
C ILE A 534 -38.43 2.66 -3.02
N ALA A 535 -38.72 3.29 -1.88
CA ALA A 535 -39.60 4.45 -1.81
C ALA A 535 -38.88 5.60 -1.10
N VAL A 536 -39.12 6.82 -1.57
CA VAL A 536 -38.68 8.07 -0.92
C VAL A 536 -39.86 9.01 -0.83
N GLY A 537 -39.96 9.79 0.22
CA GLY A 537 -41.07 10.72 0.35
C GLY A 537 -40.98 11.70 1.51
N ASN A 538 -41.93 12.62 1.52
CA ASN A 538 -42.27 13.53 2.60
C ASN A 538 -43.77 13.39 2.94
N ASN A 539 -44.31 14.27 3.77
CA ASN A 539 -45.72 14.24 4.16
C ASN A 539 -46.71 14.51 3.01
N GLU A 540 -46.25 15.04 1.88
CA GLU A 540 -47.10 15.42 0.74
C GLU A 540 -47.06 14.38 -0.37
N LYS A 541 -45.88 13.81 -0.63
CA LYS A 541 -45.62 12.99 -1.81
C LYS A 541 -44.66 11.84 -1.51
N ILE A 542 -44.90 10.71 -2.18
CA ILE A 542 -44.05 9.52 -2.14
C ILE A 542 -43.80 9.05 -3.57
N ASP A 543 -42.52 8.93 -3.94
CA ASP A 543 -42.08 8.36 -5.21
C ASP A 543 -41.45 6.98 -4.98
N THR A 544 -41.56 6.09 -5.97
CA THR A 544 -41.07 4.70 -5.91
C THR A 544 -40.13 4.37 -7.07
N LEU A 545 -39.23 3.42 -6.84
CA LEU A 545 -38.27 2.92 -7.81
C LEU A 545 -38.15 1.40 -7.66
N LYS A 546 -38.25 0.69 -8.78
CA LYS A 546 -37.95 -0.75 -8.86
C LYS A 546 -36.58 -0.98 -9.49
N LEU A 547 -35.77 -1.83 -8.87
CA LEU A 547 -34.50 -2.30 -9.41
C LEU A 547 -34.56 -3.81 -9.66
N ASN A 548 -33.81 -4.27 -10.66
CA ASN A 548 -33.51 -5.67 -10.89
C ASN A 548 -31.98 -5.82 -10.98
N LEU A 549 -31.40 -6.37 -9.92
CA LEU A 549 -29.96 -6.56 -9.76
C LEU A 549 -29.59 -8.02 -10.08
N ARG A 550 -28.32 -8.27 -10.38
CA ARG A 550 -27.83 -9.59 -10.81
C ARG A 550 -26.58 -10.06 -10.06
N PHE A 551 -26.26 -9.37 -8.96
CA PHE A 551 -24.98 -9.51 -8.28
C PHE A 551 -25.11 -10.39 -7.03
N ASP A 552 -24.00 -10.62 -6.35
CA ASP A 552 -24.03 -11.27 -5.05
C ASP A 552 -24.74 -10.42 -3.98
N ARG A 553 -24.95 -11.02 -2.80
CA ARG A 553 -25.67 -10.39 -1.70
C ARG A 553 -25.08 -9.05 -1.26
N GLN A 554 -23.77 -8.96 -1.13
CA GLN A 554 -23.11 -7.75 -0.63
C GLN A 554 -23.17 -6.63 -1.67
N GLN A 555 -22.93 -6.97 -2.94
CA GLN A 555 -23.04 -6.03 -4.05
C GLN A 555 -24.50 -5.55 -4.22
N ASN A 556 -25.49 -6.42 -4.09
CA ASN A 556 -26.90 -6.03 -4.15
C ASN A 556 -27.28 -5.04 -3.03
N ILE A 557 -26.78 -5.26 -1.80
CA ILE A 557 -27.01 -4.34 -0.67
C ILE A 557 -26.38 -2.97 -0.97
N SER A 558 -25.12 -2.95 -1.40
CA SER A 558 -24.39 -1.70 -1.70
C SER A 558 -25.05 -0.90 -2.83
N ILE A 559 -25.40 -1.55 -3.94
CA ILE A 559 -26.08 -0.91 -5.07
C ILE A 559 -27.46 -0.39 -4.66
N THR A 560 -28.21 -1.15 -3.87
CA THR A 560 -29.52 -0.73 -3.35
C THR A 560 -29.40 0.54 -2.51
N ALA A 561 -28.44 0.56 -1.57
CA ALA A 561 -28.22 1.71 -0.70
C ALA A 561 -27.85 2.98 -1.49
N ASN A 562 -26.91 2.86 -2.44
CA ASN A 562 -26.50 3.98 -3.29
C ASN A 562 -27.65 4.50 -4.16
N ASN A 563 -28.48 3.61 -4.73
CA ASN A 563 -29.68 4.01 -5.48
C ASN A 563 -30.71 4.70 -4.58
N ALA A 564 -30.93 4.18 -3.36
CA ALA A 564 -31.86 4.77 -2.40
C ALA A 564 -31.45 6.19 -1.99
N LEU A 565 -30.16 6.39 -1.67
CA LEU A 565 -29.60 7.71 -1.35
C LEU A 565 -29.70 8.67 -2.55
N ASN A 566 -29.30 8.25 -3.75
CA ASN A 566 -29.42 9.09 -4.94
C ASN A 566 -30.88 9.43 -5.27
N PHE A 567 -31.81 8.48 -5.10
CA PHE A 567 -33.23 8.72 -5.31
C PHE A 567 -33.79 9.73 -4.31
N LEU A 568 -33.40 9.62 -3.04
CA LEU A 568 -33.73 10.57 -1.99
C LEU A 568 -33.16 11.97 -2.30
N ARG A 569 -31.89 12.07 -2.73
CA ARG A 569 -31.28 13.34 -3.16
C ARG A 569 -32.13 14.03 -4.23
N LYS A 570 -32.48 13.29 -5.30
CA LYS A 570 -33.30 13.82 -6.39
C LYS A 570 -34.68 14.25 -5.91
N PHE A 571 -35.27 13.53 -4.95
CA PHE A 571 -36.54 13.91 -4.34
C PHE A 571 -36.44 15.21 -3.54
N ILE A 572 -35.43 15.35 -2.66
CA ILE A 572 -35.19 16.56 -1.84
C ILE A 572 -34.82 17.78 -2.70
N LEU A 573 -34.23 17.60 -3.89
CA LEU A 573 -33.91 18.73 -4.77
C LEU A 573 -35.14 19.25 -5.54
N LYS A 574 -36.17 18.41 -5.72
CA LYS A 574 -37.40 18.75 -6.45
C LYS A 574 -38.51 19.30 -5.56
N ASN A 575 -38.44 19.07 -4.25
CA ASN A 575 -39.42 19.47 -3.25
C ASN A 575 -38.72 20.18 -2.09
#